data_AF-A0A6B1KNN6-F1
#
_entry.id   AF-A0A6B1KNN6-F1
#
_cell.length_a   1.000
_cell.length_b   1.000
_cell.length_c   1.000
_cell.angle_alpha   90.00
_cell.angle_beta   90.00
_cell.angle_gamma   90.00
#
_symmetry.space_group_name_H-M   'P 1'
#
loop_
_entity.id
_entity.type
_entity.pdbx_description
1 polymer ?
#
loop_
_entity_poly.entity_id
_entity_poly.type
_entity_poly.pdbx_seq_one_letter_code
_entity_poly.pdbx_strand_id
1 'polypeptide(L)'
;MGLASAEVVLHAAGKCEDGYGGWAAVLTYGAHQREMSGSGNGTGVTSHRMALTAVVEGLTALTRPSRVRICVADEALHEKRAKRRPPDEPDLWQRLRPLLARHHVEWTEPGSWAGVDDEDSEYDGDGEGDAYDEWAAEGPCDLAAELAFHQHRGEAVRAGAQGEGNTLAVAVARFLAERWDDMHAFEAADDVISTLRFSIGWYGDTPFTEMAPAEIVDELGPFFSSTLPHKQHASPHELRAAKRVVTDLLNWLVANGHVDADAARDRLEDIDITVDERACLKEFVDAFGDDDLVPWPDRSRVEESVDCQYLTIAEVAGRSLTFKDHDGYDEDDCPVVGPVPVRPEIAAQARTGWRILLSAVKVRGQWRLVEVVSGDP
;
A
#
# COMPACT_ATOMS: atom_id res chain seq x y z
N MET A 1 -33.38 1.32 -38.15
CA MET A 1 -32.58 1.74 -36.99
C MET A 1 -32.96 0.83 -35.82
N GLY A 2 -32.24 -0.28 -35.65
CA GLY A 2 -32.38 -1.12 -34.47
C GLY A 2 -31.48 -0.54 -33.39
N LEU A 3 -32.07 -0.07 -32.29
CA LEU A 3 -31.30 0.19 -31.08
C LEU A 3 -30.59 -1.11 -30.73
N ALA A 4 -29.25 -1.10 -30.75
CA ALA A 4 -28.47 -2.21 -30.20
C ALA A 4 -29.02 -2.48 -28.80
N SER A 5 -29.54 -3.69 -28.57
CA SER A 5 -29.96 -4.11 -27.23
C SER A 5 -28.71 -4.00 -26.37
N ALA A 6 -28.63 -2.97 -25.52
CA ALA A 6 -27.49 -2.77 -24.64
C ALA A 6 -27.19 -4.09 -23.91
N GLU A 7 -25.96 -4.56 -24.07
CA GLU A 7 -25.49 -5.83 -23.52
C GLU A 7 -25.24 -5.63 -22.03
N VAL A 8 -25.62 -6.60 -21.22
CA VAL A 8 -25.27 -6.58 -19.79
C VAL A 8 -23.87 -7.17 -19.67
N VAL A 9 -22.96 -6.45 -19.03
CA VAL A 9 -21.65 -6.98 -18.67
C VAL A 9 -21.67 -7.33 -17.19
N LEU A 10 -21.18 -8.51 -16.83
CA LEU A 10 -21.04 -8.99 -15.47
C LEU A 10 -19.56 -9.30 -15.21
N HIS A 11 -18.97 -8.56 -14.30
CA HIS A 11 -17.64 -8.85 -13.77
C HIS A 11 -17.80 -9.54 -12.44
N ALA A 12 -17.13 -10.67 -12.24
CA ALA A 12 -17.22 -11.45 -11.03
C ALA A 12 -15.82 -11.81 -10.52
N ALA A 13 -15.64 -11.79 -9.20
CA ALA A 13 -14.39 -12.19 -8.58
C ALA A 13 -14.65 -12.89 -7.24
N GLY A 14 -13.64 -13.63 -6.80
CA GLY A 14 -13.62 -14.31 -5.52
C GLY A 14 -12.22 -14.39 -4.97
N LYS A 15 -12.07 -14.07 -3.69
CA LYS A 15 -10.81 -14.20 -2.93
C LYS A 15 -11.06 -15.10 -1.73
N CYS A 16 -10.12 -15.98 -1.43
CA CYS A 16 -10.13 -16.78 -0.22
C CYS A 16 -8.70 -16.95 0.30
N GLU A 17 -8.55 -16.84 1.61
CA GLU A 17 -7.30 -17.10 2.33
C GLU A 17 -7.65 -17.58 3.74
N ASP A 18 -6.94 -18.59 4.25
CA ASP A 18 -7.15 -19.15 5.60
C ASP A 18 -8.60 -19.52 5.96
N GLY A 19 -9.40 -19.93 4.96
CA GLY A 19 -10.80 -20.32 5.16
C GLY A 19 -11.77 -19.15 5.32
N TYR A 20 -11.32 -17.91 5.09
CA TYR A 20 -12.16 -16.73 4.95
C TYR A 20 -12.25 -16.36 3.48
N GLY A 21 -13.43 -16.03 2.98
CA GLY A 21 -13.64 -15.71 1.57
C GLY A 21 -14.55 -14.52 1.37
N GLY A 22 -14.34 -13.86 0.25
CA GLY A 22 -15.13 -12.73 -0.23
C GLY A 22 -15.41 -12.89 -1.71
N TRP A 23 -16.60 -12.48 -2.12
CA TRP A 23 -17.06 -12.48 -3.51
C TRP A 23 -17.62 -11.11 -3.86
N ALA A 24 -17.50 -10.74 -5.14
CA ALA A 24 -18.16 -9.55 -5.65
C ALA A 24 -18.52 -9.68 -7.13
N ALA A 25 -19.59 -8.99 -7.50
CA ALA A 25 -20.18 -8.94 -8.82
C ALA A 25 -20.51 -7.50 -9.19
N VAL A 26 -19.97 -7.01 -10.30
CA VAL A 26 -20.26 -5.70 -10.86
C VAL A 26 -21.04 -5.90 -12.16
N LEU A 27 -22.25 -5.37 -12.21
CA LEU A 27 -23.13 -5.38 -13.37
C LEU A 27 -23.13 -4.02 -14.05
N THR A 28 -22.84 -4.00 -15.35
CA THR A 28 -22.87 -2.78 -16.16
C THR A 28 -23.89 -2.92 -17.29
N TYR A 29 -24.71 -1.89 -17.47
CA TYR A 29 -25.72 -1.80 -18.53
C TYR A 29 -25.84 -0.36 -19.02
N GLY A 30 -25.26 -0.06 -20.19
CA GLY A 30 -25.10 1.33 -20.63
C GLY A 30 -24.29 2.12 -19.61
N ALA A 31 -24.81 3.27 -19.17
CA ALA A 31 -24.19 4.09 -18.13
C ALA A 31 -24.52 3.66 -16.69
N HIS A 32 -25.28 2.58 -16.49
CA HIS A 32 -25.66 2.12 -15.16
C HIS A 32 -24.72 1.02 -14.67
N GLN A 33 -24.17 1.21 -13.48
CA GLN A 33 -23.38 0.23 -12.75
C GLN A 33 -24.12 -0.19 -11.48
N ARG A 34 -24.00 -1.47 -11.13
CA ARG A 34 -24.46 -2.01 -9.85
C ARG A 34 -23.46 -2.99 -9.29
N GLU A 35 -23.00 -2.71 -8.07
CA GLU A 35 -22.10 -3.57 -7.32
C GLU A 35 -22.87 -4.45 -6.33
N MET A 36 -22.36 -5.65 -6.12
CA MET A 36 -22.86 -6.62 -5.15
C MET A 36 -21.67 -7.37 -4.59
N SER A 37 -21.64 -7.58 -3.28
CA SER A 37 -20.53 -8.30 -2.64
C SER A 37 -21.02 -9.03 -1.40
N GLY A 38 -20.22 -9.98 -0.94
CA GLY A 38 -20.46 -10.66 0.33
C GLY A 38 -19.28 -11.53 0.75
N SER A 39 -19.35 -12.04 1.97
CA SER A 39 -18.32 -12.89 2.55
C SER A 39 -18.84 -14.30 2.87
N GLY A 40 -17.91 -15.21 3.13
CA GLY A 40 -18.18 -16.53 3.68
C GLY A 40 -16.97 -17.07 4.42
N ASN A 41 -17.18 -17.97 5.38
CA ASN A 41 -16.10 -18.60 6.13
C ASN A 41 -16.30 -20.12 6.25
N GLY A 42 -15.23 -20.85 6.55
CA GLY A 42 -15.24 -22.28 6.84
C GLY A 42 -14.41 -23.14 5.87
N THR A 43 -14.32 -24.44 6.17
CA THR A 43 -13.40 -25.39 5.51
C THR A 43 -13.71 -25.69 4.04
N GLY A 44 -14.88 -25.29 3.54
CA GLY A 44 -15.31 -25.44 2.15
C GLY A 44 -15.24 -24.16 1.33
N VAL A 45 -14.74 -23.05 1.89
CA VAL A 45 -14.59 -21.78 1.19
C VAL A 45 -13.31 -21.80 0.37
N THR A 46 -13.43 -21.44 -0.91
CA THR A 46 -12.30 -21.33 -1.85
C THR A 46 -12.51 -20.10 -2.73
N SER A 47 -11.45 -19.57 -3.33
CA SER A 47 -11.55 -18.43 -4.26
C SER A 47 -12.50 -18.76 -5.42
N HIS A 48 -12.45 -19.99 -5.91
CA HIS A 48 -13.33 -20.51 -6.95
C HIS A 48 -14.80 -20.49 -6.53
N ARG A 49 -15.11 -20.98 -5.32
CA ARG A 49 -16.47 -20.96 -4.76
C ARG A 49 -17.01 -19.55 -4.65
N MET A 50 -16.16 -18.63 -4.22
CA MET A 50 -16.52 -17.22 -4.10
C MET A 50 -16.77 -16.59 -5.47
N ALA A 51 -15.91 -16.83 -6.45
CA ALA A 51 -16.10 -16.34 -7.82
C ALA A 51 -17.38 -16.92 -8.46
N LEU A 52 -17.67 -18.20 -8.26
CA LEU A 52 -18.89 -18.83 -8.75
C LEU A 52 -20.15 -18.30 -8.02
N THR A 53 -20.02 -17.97 -6.73
CA THR A 53 -21.08 -17.30 -5.97
C THR A 53 -21.37 -15.92 -6.56
N ALA A 54 -20.35 -15.11 -6.85
CA ALA A 54 -20.51 -13.82 -7.52
C ALA A 54 -21.24 -13.93 -8.87
N VAL A 55 -20.90 -14.91 -9.71
CA VAL A 55 -21.62 -15.17 -10.96
C VAL A 55 -23.11 -15.48 -10.70
N VAL A 56 -23.41 -16.34 -9.73
CA VAL A 56 -24.78 -16.72 -9.39
C VAL A 56 -25.58 -15.51 -8.91
N GLU A 57 -25.03 -14.72 -7.99
CA GLU A 57 -25.69 -13.52 -7.47
C GLU A 57 -25.86 -12.45 -8.56
N GLY A 58 -24.85 -12.25 -9.40
CA GLY A 58 -24.88 -11.37 -10.56
C GLY A 58 -26.01 -11.71 -11.54
N LEU A 59 -26.13 -12.97 -11.93
CA LEU A 59 -27.21 -13.42 -12.82
C LEU A 59 -28.58 -13.42 -12.13
N THR A 60 -28.63 -13.71 -10.83
CA THR A 60 -29.88 -13.69 -10.05
C THR A 60 -30.48 -12.28 -9.97
N ALA A 61 -29.62 -11.25 -9.92
CA ALA A 61 -30.06 -9.86 -9.87
C ALA A 61 -30.78 -9.39 -11.17
N LEU A 62 -30.65 -10.13 -12.27
CA LEU A 62 -31.30 -9.79 -13.53
C LEU A 62 -32.79 -10.17 -13.50
N THR A 63 -33.65 -9.15 -13.56
CA THR A 63 -35.10 -9.30 -13.44
C THR A 63 -35.77 -9.83 -14.71
N ARG A 64 -35.09 -9.78 -15.86
CA ARG A 64 -35.58 -10.23 -17.18
C ARG A 64 -34.51 -11.04 -17.93
N PRO A 65 -34.91 -11.91 -18.89
CA PRO A 65 -33.96 -12.52 -19.83
C PRO A 65 -33.12 -11.45 -20.52
N SER A 66 -31.81 -11.66 -20.56
CA SER A 66 -30.83 -10.69 -21.07
C SER A 66 -29.70 -11.41 -21.79
N ARG A 67 -29.04 -10.71 -22.73
CA ARG A 67 -27.72 -11.09 -23.23
C ARG A 67 -26.69 -10.59 -22.24
N VAL A 68 -25.88 -11.50 -21.70
CA VAL A 68 -24.94 -11.22 -20.62
C VAL A 68 -23.56 -11.70 -21.05
N ARG A 69 -22.57 -10.82 -20.94
CA ARG A 69 -21.18 -11.19 -21.09
C ARG A 69 -20.52 -11.23 -19.73
N ILE A 70 -19.85 -12.33 -19.39
CA ILE A 70 -19.30 -12.56 -18.07
C ILE A 70 -17.76 -12.56 -18.14
N CYS A 71 -17.14 -11.61 -17.42
CA CYS A 71 -15.73 -11.63 -17.04
C CYS A 71 -15.62 -12.24 -15.65
N VAL A 72 -14.68 -13.16 -15.45
CA VAL A 72 -14.33 -13.63 -14.11
C VAL A 72 -12.83 -13.48 -13.90
N ALA A 73 -12.44 -12.82 -12.80
CA ALA A 73 -11.05 -12.61 -12.39
C ALA A 73 -10.39 -13.87 -11.78
N ASP A 74 -10.90 -15.07 -12.11
CA ASP A 74 -10.37 -16.37 -11.71
C ASP A 74 -10.10 -17.22 -12.96
N GLU A 75 -8.82 -17.34 -13.33
CA GLU A 75 -8.35 -18.13 -14.49
C GLU A 75 -8.77 -19.61 -14.41
N ALA A 76 -8.86 -20.19 -13.20
CA ALA A 76 -9.22 -21.59 -13.03
C ALA A 76 -10.68 -21.87 -13.42
N LEU A 77 -11.56 -20.87 -13.36
CA LEU A 77 -12.95 -20.99 -13.81
C LEU A 77 -13.06 -21.05 -15.35
N HIS A 78 -12.16 -20.40 -16.07
CA HIS A 78 -12.08 -20.47 -17.54
C HIS A 78 -11.63 -21.87 -17.99
N GLU A 79 -10.57 -22.41 -17.38
CA GLU A 79 -10.03 -23.71 -17.76
C GLU A 79 -10.93 -24.90 -17.40
N LYS A 80 -11.60 -24.86 -16.23
CA LYS A 80 -12.47 -25.96 -15.77
C LYS A 80 -13.71 -26.13 -16.68
N ARG A 81 -14.18 -25.08 -17.36
CA ARG A 81 -15.29 -25.15 -18.33
C ARG A 81 -14.88 -25.80 -19.66
N ALA A 82 -13.68 -25.48 -20.17
CA ALA A 82 -13.18 -26.05 -21.43
C ALA A 82 -13.10 -27.59 -21.36
N LYS A 83 -12.90 -28.16 -20.17
CA LYS A 83 -12.72 -29.59 -19.96
C LYS A 83 -14.01 -30.40 -19.73
N ARG A 84 -15.22 -29.82 -19.87
CA ARG A 84 -16.54 -30.51 -19.73
C ARG A 84 -16.70 -31.40 -18.48
N ARG A 85 -15.87 -31.24 -17.46
CA ARG A 85 -16.09 -31.87 -16.16
C ARG A 85 -16.96 -30.92 -15.35
N PRO A 86 -18.03 -31.37 -14.67
CA PRO A 86 -18.59 -30.63 -13.55
C PRO A 86 -17.67 -30.84 -12.33
N PRO A 87 -16.99 -29.81 -11.79
CA PRO A 87 -16.12 -29.99 -10.62
C PRO A 87 -16.58 -29.18 -9.39
N ASP A 88 -16.27 -29.77 -8.23
CA ASP A 88 -16.12 -29.27 -6.85
C ASP A 88 -17.32 -28.62 -6.09
N GLU A 89 -18.33 -28.03 -6.74
CA GLU A 89 -19.38 -27.23 -6.03
C GLU A 89 -20.83 -27.49 -6.54
N PRO A 90 -21.43 -28.67 -6.26
CA PRO A 90 -22.70 -29.08 -6.87
C PRO A 90 -23.89 -28.18 -6.51
N ASP A 91 -23.86 -27.57 -5.34
CA ASP A 91 -24.91 -26.67 -4.84
C ASP A 91 -24.98 -25.36 -5.65
N LEU A 92 -23.83 -24.75 -5.96
CA LEU A 92 -23.77 -23.53 -6.78
C LEU A 92 -24.14 -23.81 -8.23
N TRP A 93 -23.71 -24.94 -8.79
CA TRP A 93 -24.11 -25.35 -10.15
C TRP A 93 -25.62 -25.63 -10.27
N GLN A 94 -26.24 -26.17 -9.22
CA GLN A 94 -27.69 -26.36 -9.18
C GLN A 94 -28.45 -25.02 -9.25
N ARG A 95 -27.93 -23.99 -8.57
CA ARG A 95 -28.47 -22.61 -8.62
C ARG A 95 -28.17 -21.92 -9.96
N LEU A 96 -26.99 -22.15 -10.54
CA LEU A 96 -26.55 -21.49 -11.77
C LEU A 96 -27.25 -22.01 -13.02
N ARG A 97 -27.55 -23.32 -13.10
CA ARG A 97 -28.14 -23.95 -14.31
C ARG A 97 -29.45 -23.29 -14.79
N PRO A 98 -30.45 -23.02 -13.93
CA PRO A 98 -31.65 -22.30 -14.35
C PRO A 98 -31.37 -20.88 -14.87
N LEU A 99 -30.37 -20.19 -14.31
CA LEU A 99 -29.97 -18.85 -14.74
C LEU A 99 -29.34 -18.89 -16.13
N LEU A 100 -28.43 -19.85 -16.38
CA LEU A 100 -27.83 -20.05 -17.70
C LEU A 100 -28.85 -20.46 -18.78
N ALA A 101 -29.95 -21.12 -18.39
CA ALA A 101 -31.05 -21.42 -19.31
C ALA A 101 -31.95 -20.20 -19.59
N ARG A 102 -32.02 -19.25 -18.66
CA ARG A 102 -32.84 -18.04 -18.76
C ARG A 102 -32.16 -16.92 -19.55
N HIS A 103 -30.85 -16.77 -19.40
CA HIS A 103 -30.05 -15.70 -20.00
C HIS A 103 -29.20 -16.21 -21.17
N HIS A 104 -28.95 -15.35 -22.17
CA HIS A 104 -28.00 -15.67 -23.24
C HIS A 104 -26.61 -15.26 -22.77
N VAL A 105 -25.85 -16.23 -22.24
CA VAL A 105 -24.56 -15.98 -21.56
C VAL A 105 -23.38 -16.26 -22.48
N GLU A 106 -22.50 -15.28 -22.60
CA GLU A 106 -21.18 -15.38 -23.25
C GLU A 106 -20.08 -15.18 -22.19
N TRP A 107 -18.99 -15.94 -22.27
CA TRP A 107 -17.87 -15.87 -21.33
C TRP A 107 -16.68 -15.23 -22.03
N THR A 108 -15.97 -14.37 -21.32
CA THR A 108 -14.80 -13.64 -21.83
C THR A 108 -13.65 -13.67 -20.84
N GLU A 109 -12.43 -13.69 -21.36
CA GLU A 109 -11.21 -13.61 -20.57
C GLU A 109 -10.99 -12.17 -20.06
N PRO A 110 -10.38 -11.98 -18.88
CA PRO A 110 -10.15 -10.66 -18.29
C PRO A 110 -9.42 -9.68 -19.22
N GLY A 111 -8.48 -10.15 -20.04
CA GLY A 111 -7.70 -9.32 -20.97
C GLY A 111 -8.36 -9.04 -22.34
N SER A 112 -9.53 -9.62 -22.63
CA SER A 112 -10.21 -9.42 -23.92
C SER A 112 -10.96 -8.08 -24.06
N TRP A 113 -10.87 -7.24 -23.03
CA TRP A 113 -11.62 -6.00 -22.87
C TRP A 113 -10.78 -4.72 -23.01
N ALA A 114 -9.46 -4.85 -23.17
CA ALA A 114 -8.59 -3.74 -23.55
C ALA A 114 -8.93 -3.33 -24.99
N GLY A 115 -9.91 -2.45 -25.13
CA GLY A 115 -10.42 -1.98 -26.43
C GLY A 115 -11.94 -2.05 -26.59
N VAL A 116 -12.72 -1.69 -25.56
CA VAL A 116 -14.04 -1.11 -25.86
C VAL A 116 -13.80 0.38 -26.01
N ASP A 117 -13.73 0.79 -27.27
CA ASP A 117 -13.37 2.11 -27.74
C ASP A 117 -14.13 3.22 -26.99
N ASP A 118 -13.40 4.05 -26.24
CA ASP A 118 -13.68 5.49 -26.23
C ASP A 118 -13.31 5.99 -27.64
N GLU A 119 -14.23 5.83 -28.60
CA GLU A 119 -14.21 6.59 -29.86
C GLU A 119 -14.44 8.07 -29.50
N ASP A 120 -13.41 8.77 -28.99
CA ASP A 120 -13.19 10.22 -29.08
C ASP A 120 -11.93 10.75 -28.34
N SER A 121 -10.89 9.94 -28.08
CA SER A 121 -9.57 10.49 -27.71
C SER A 121 -8.51 10.18 -28.76
N GLU A 122 -8.36 11.10 -29.71
CA GLU A 122 -7.22 11.20 -30.59
C GLU A 122 -6.00 11.59 -29.73
N TYR A 123 -5.14 10.62 -29.40
CA TYR A 123 -3.84 10.88 -28.76
C TYR A 123 -2.72 10.48 -29.72
N ASP A 124 -2.30 11.47 -30.52
CA ASP A 124 -1.02 11.47 -31.22
C ASP A 124 0.08 11.85 -30.21
N GLY A 125 1.09 11.00 -30.00
CA GLY A 125 2.19 11.34 -29.09
C GLY A 125 3.24 10.25 -28.90
N ASP A 126 4.13 10.16 -29.86
CA ASP A 126 5.47 9.59 -29.80
C ASP A 126 6.28 10.08 -28.58
N GLY A 127 6.59 9.16 -27.66
CA GLY A 127 7.50 9.42 -26.54
C GLY A 127 7.90 8.13 -25.82
N GLU A 128 9.17 7.76 -25.89
CA GLU A 128 9.80 6.82 -24.96
C GLU A 128 9.69 7.40 -23.55
N GLY A 129 8.91 6.75 -22.67
CA GLY A 129 8.66 7.19 -21.30
C GLY A 129 8.42 6.00 -20.37
N ASP A 130 9.26 5.94 -19.35
CA ASP A 130 9.35 5.09 -18.15
C ASP A 130 8.20 4.13 -17.78
N ALA A 131 8.58 2.89 -17.50
CA ALA A 131 7.73 1.74 -17.18
C ALA A 131 7.09 1.75 -15.76
N TYR A 132 6.58 2.89 -15.30
CA TYR A 132 5.93 2.98 -13.97
C TYR A 132 4.67 3.87 -13.93
N ASP A 133 3.97 4.04 -15.06
CA ASP A 133 2.66 4.73 -15.12
C ASP A 133 1.54 3.78 -15.62
N GLU A 134 1.51 2.56 -15.08
CA GLU A 134 0.48 1.55 -15.37
C GLU A 134 -0.64 1.60 -14.31
N TRP A 135 -1.19 2.79 -14.06
CA TRP A 135 -2.57 2.94 -13.58
C TRP A 135 -3.47 3.17 -14.79
N ALA A 136 -3.39 2.25 -15.76
CA ALA A 136 -4.42 2.10 -16.76
C ALA A 136 -5.75 1.93 -16.02
N ALA A 137 -6.72 2.80 -16.30
CA ALA A 137 -8.03 2.85 -15.65
C ALA A 137 -8.51 1.45 -15.23
N GLU A 138 -8.63 1.24 -13.91
CA GLU A 138 -9.10 -0.01 -13.30
C GLU A 138 -10.31 -0.51 -14.08
N GLY A 139 -10.12 -1.62 -14.80
CA GLY A 139 -11.19 -2.20 -15.57
C GLY A 139 -12.27 -2.68 -14.59
N PRO A 140 -13.53 -2.81 -15.00
CA PRO A 140 -14.57 -3.27 -14.09
C PRO A 140 -14.35 -4.72 -13.56
N CYS A 141 -13.42 -5.50 -14.16
CA CYS A 141 -12.94 -6.77 -13.56
C CYS A 141 -12.06 -6.52 -12.32
N ASP A 142 -11.30 -5.42 -12.28
CA ASP A 142 -10.42 -5.03 -11.17
C ASP A 142 -11.24 -4.56 -9.97
N LEU A 143 -12.25 -3.70 -10.20
CA LEU A 143 -13.21 -3.30 -9.17
C LEU A 143 -13.92 -4.51 -8.51
N ALA A 144 -14.28 -5.52 -9.30
CA ALA A 144 -14.85 -6.75 -8.75
C ALA A 144 -13.83 -7.50 -7.88
N ALA A 145 -12.57 -7.58 -8.30
CA ALA A 145 -11.51 -8.24 -7.55
C ALA A 145 -11.22 -7.53 -6.22
N GLU A 146 -11.17 -6.20 -6.23
CA GLU A 146 -11.02 -5.36 -5.04
C GLU A 146 -12.15 -5.60 -4.06
N LEU A 147 -13.40 -5.43 -4.49
CA LEU A 147 -14.58 -5.66 -3.64
C LEU A 147 -14.57 -7.08 -3.02
N ALA A 148 -14.17 -8.09 -3.78
CA ALA A 148 -14.04 -9.46 -3.26
C ALA A 148 -12.90 -9.58 -2.24
N PHE A 149 -11.75 -8.94 -2.47
CA PHE A 149 -10.64 -8.87 -1.53
C PHE A 149 -11.04 -8.19 -0.23
N HIS A 150 -11.76 -7.06 -0.29
CA HIS A 150 -12.26 -6.38 0.90
C HIS A 150 -13.17 -7.30 1.70
N GLN A 151 -14.17 -7.94 1.10
CA GLN A 151 -15.07 -8.83 1.82
C GLN A 151 -14.34 -9.99 2.51
N HIS A 152 -13.31 -10.54 1.85
CA HIS A 152 -12.44 -11.55 2.43
C HIS A 152 -11.70 -11.02 3.67
N ARG A 153 -11.06 -9.85 3.56
CA ARG A 153 -10.34 -9.19 4.67
C ARG A 153 -11.27 -8.88 5.85
N GLY A 154 -12.43 -8.29 5.57
CA GLY A 154 -13.43 -7.97 6.59
C GLY A 154 -13.93 -9.20 7.34
N GLU A 155 -14.09 -10.32 6.64
CA GLU A 155 -14.49 -11.58 7.28
C GLU A 155 -13.41 -12.13 8.22
N ALA A 156 -12.14 -12.10 7.79
CA ALA A 156 -11.02 -12.50 8.62
C ALA A 156 -10.91 -11.62 9.87
N VAL A 157 -11.08 -10.30 9.72
CA VAL A 157 -11.07 -9.33 10.83
C VAL A 157 -12.23 -9.59 11.80
N ARG A 158 -13.47 -9.78 11.30
CA ARG A 158 -14.63 -10.09 12.16
C ARG A 158 -14.45 -11.39 12.92
N ALA A 159 -13.90 -12.42 12.28
CA ALA A 159 -13.61 -13.68 12.95
C ALA A 159 -12.54 -13.51 14.05
N GLY A 160 -11.47 -12.74 13.76
CA GLY A 160 -10.44 -12.40 14.75
C GLY A 160 -11.00 -11.61 15.94
N ALA A 161 -11.96 -10.71 15.70
CA ALA A 161 -12.59 -9.91 16.75
C ALA A 161 -13.41 -10.76 17.75
N GLN A 162 -13.90 -11.91 17.30
CA GLN A 162 -14.59 -12.92 18.13
C GLN A 162 -13.64 -13.81 18.93
N GLY A 163 -12.33 -13.70 18.72
CA GLY A 163 -11.33 -14.48 19.44
C GLY A 163 -11.44 -14.34 20.96
N GLU A 164 -11.23 -15.45 21.67
CA GLU A 164 -11.14 -15.49 23.12
C GLU A 164 -9.72 -15.12 23.55
N GLY A 165 -9.57 -14.17 24.49
CA GLY A 165 -8.29 -13.75 25.03
C GLY A 165 -8.10 -12.24 25.08
N ASN A 166 -7.03 -11.81 25.73
CA ASN A 166 -6.59 -10.42 25.84
C ASN A 166 -5.25 -10.23 25.14
N THR A 167 -5.20 -10.53 23.85
CA THR A 167 -4.01 -10.36 23.00
C THR A 167 -4.16 -9.15 22.09
N LEU A 168 -3.04 -8.60 21.63
CA LEU A 168 -2.99 -7.49 20.71
C LEU A 168 -3.71 -7.81 19.39
N ALA A 169 -3.53 -9.03 18.86
CA ALA A 169 -4.21 -9.46 17.65
C ALA A 169 -5.74 -9.40 17.76
N VAL A 170 -6.32 -9.82 18.89
CA VAL A 170 -7.77 -9.74 19.12
C VAL A 170 -8.22 -8.29 19.29
N ALA A 171 -7.46 -7.47 20.03
CA ALA A 171 -7.78 -6.05 20.23
C ALA A 171 -7.76 -5.27 18.90
N VAL A 172 -6.73 -5.48 18.08
CA VAL A 172 -6.61 -4.86 16.75
C VAL A 172 -7.70 -5.34 15.80
N ALA A 173 -8.07 -6.62 15.84
CA ALA A 173 -9.18 -7.13 15.04
C ALA A 173 -10.52 -6.45 15.42
N ARG A 174 -10.77 -6.20 16.71
CA ARG A 174 -11.95 -5.43 17.17
C ARG A 174 -11.90 -3.98 16.69
N PHE A 175 -10.75 -3.33 16.83
CA PHE A 175 -10.52 -1.97 16.32
C PHE A 175 -10.80 -1.83 14.82
N LEU A 176 -10.34 -2.79 14.01
CA LEU A 176 -10.59 -2.81 12.57
C LEU A 176 -12.06 -3.15 12.26
N ALA A 177 -12.68 -4.08 12.99
CA ALA A 177 -14.07 -4.46 12.78
C ALA A 177 -15.05 -3.29 12.97
N GLU A 178 -14.77 -2.37 13.90
CA GLU A 178 -15.57 -1.16 14.14
C GLU A 178 -15.51 -0.16 12.98
N ARG A 179 -14.50 -0.25 12.10
CA ARG A 179 -14.32 0.64 10.94
C ARG A 179 -14.89 0.08 9.64
N TRP A 180 -15.41 -1.14 9.66
CA TRP A 180 -15.82 -1.86 8.45
C TRP A 180 -16.89 -1.14 7.61
N ASP A 181 -17.79 -0.39 8.25
CA ASP A 181 -18.84 0.34 7.54
C ASP A 181 -18.29 1.54 6.72
N ASP A 182 -17.06 1.96 6.98
CA ASP A 182 -16.32 2.97 6.21
C ASP A 182 -15.10 2.31 5.56
N MET A 183 -15.25 1.92 4.29
CA MET A 183 -14.24 1.13 3.57
C MET A 183 -12.89 1.84 3.51
N HIS A 184 -12.87 3.15 3.24
CA HIS A 184 -11.62 3.91 3.17
C HIS A 184 -10.93 4.00 4.53
N ALA A 185 -11.71 4.19 5.61
CA ALA A 185 -11.15 4.18 6.96
C ALA A 185 -10.63 2.79 7.34
N PHE A 186 -11.30 1.72 6.93
CA PHE A 186 -10.85 0.35 7.15
C PHE A 186 -9.55 0.05 6.40
N GLU A 187 -9.47 0.33 5.11
CA GLU A 187 -8.29 0.10 4.27
C GLU A 187 -7.07 0.85 4.80
N ALA A 188 -7.22 2.16 5.02
CA ALA A 188 -6.13 2.98 5.54
C ALA A 188 -5.61 2.45 6.88
N ALA A 189 -6.51 1.95 7.74
CA ALA A 189 -6.12 1.33 8.99
C ALA A 189 -5.45 -0.03 8.77
N ASP A 190 -6.04 -0.91 7.95
CA ASP A 190 -5.56 -2.26 7.70
C ASP A 190 -4.16 -2.29 7.07
N ASP A 191 -3.85 -1.34 6.19
CA ASP A 191 -2.54 -1.19 5.56
C ASP A 191 -1.45 -0.83 6.57
N VAL A 192 -1.73 0.16 7.43
CA VAL A 192 -0.82 0.57 8.50
C VAL A 192 -0.62 -0.56 9.51
N ILE A 193 -1.71 -1.24 9.91
CA ILE A 193 -1.65 -2.37 10.83
C ILE A 193 -0.90 -3.56 10.23
N SER A 194 -1.08 -3.84 8.94
CA SER A 194 -0.35 -4.90 8.25
C SER A 194 1.15 -4.60 8.21
N THR A 195 1.52 -3.33 8.00
CA THR A 195 2.92 -2.90 8.07
C THR A 195 3.47 -2.95 9.50
N LEU A 196 2.66 -2.60 10.50
CA LEU A 196 3.05 -2.73 11.92
C LEU A 196 3.25 -4.19 12.32
N ARG A 197 2.36 -5.09 11.90
CA ARG A 197 2.52 -6.55 12.10
C ARG A 197 3.82 -7.06 11.50
N PHE A 198 4.17 -6.58 10.31
CA PHE A 198 5.45 -6.91 9.70
C PHE A 198 6.62 -6.38 10.53
N SER A 199 6.56 -5.13 11.00
CA SER A 199 7.58 -4.53 11.88
C SER A 199 7.83 -5.39 13.12
N ILE A 200 6.76 -5.73 13.84
CA ILE A 200 6.82 -6.55 15.06
C ILE A 200 7.38 -7.94 14.75
N GLY A 201 7.01 -8.54 13.62
CA GLY A 201 7.55 -9.86 13.23
C GLY A 201 9.05 -9.87 12.92
N TRP A 202 9.64 -8.72 12.59
CA TRP A 202 11.08 -8.59 12.27
C TRP A 202 11.92 -8.12 13.46
N TYR A 203 11.39 -7.20 14.26
CA TYR A 203 12.13 -6.52 15.32
C TYR A 203 11.66 -6.88 16.73
N GLY A 204 10.42 -7.35 16.87
CA GLY A 204 9.83 -7.71 18.16
C GLY A 204 10.26 -9.10 18.62
N ASP A 205 10.41 -9.24 19.94
CA ASP A 205 10.74 -10.52 20.56
C ASP A 205 9.52 -11.44 20.70
N THR A 206 8.32 -10.85 20.76
CA THR A 206 7.06 -11.54 21.01
C THR A 206 6.19 -11.53 19.74
N PRO A 207 5.68 -12.70 19.29
CA PRO A 207 4.78 -12.75 18.15
C PRO A 207 3.53 -11.89 18.37
N PHE A 208 3.10 -11.17 17.33
CA PHE A 208 1.91 -10.30 17.36
C PHE A 208 0.64 -10.98 17.89
N THR A 209 0.51 -12.29 17.67
CA THR A 209 -0.63 -13.11 18.13
C THR A 209 -0.62 -13.42 19.63
N GLU A 210 0.55 -13.39 20.25
CA GLU A 210 0.77 -13.74 21.66
C GLU A 210 0.96 -12.50 22.54
N MET A 211 1.35 -11.38 21.92
CA MET A 211 1.58 -10.08 22.56
C MET A 211 0.33 -9.58 23.29
N ALA A 212 0.52 -9.02 24.48
CA ALA A 212 -0.50 -8.27 25.21
C ALA A 212 -0.71 -6.88 24.56
N PRO A 213 -1.94 -6.35 24.54
CA PRO A 213 -2.22 -5.05 23.93
C PRO A 213 -1.35 -3.89 24.43
N ALA A 214 -0.91 -3.92 25.70
CA ALA A 214 -0.08 -2.88 26.30
C ALA A 214 1.33 -2.80 25.71
N GLU A 215 1.87 -3.94 25.25
CA GLU A 215 3.24 -4.04 24.73
C GLU A 215 3.40 -3.35 23.37
N ILE A 216 2.30 -3.04 22.68
CA ILE A 216 2.34 -2.29 21.41
C ILE A 216 3.06 -0.95 21.54
N VAL A 217 2.99 -0.32 22.72
CA VAL A 217 3.58 1.00 22.97
C VAL A 217 5.08 1.00 22.67
N ASP A 218 5.78 -0.08 23.02
CA ASP A 218 7.22 -0.20 22.81
C ASP A 218 7.60 -0.47 21.36
N GLU A 219 6.72 -1.14 20.61
CA GLU A 219 6.89 -1.51 19.21
C GLU A 219 6.68 -0.33 18.24
N LEU A 220 5.94 0.70 18.67
CA LEU A 220 5.64 1.85 17.83
C LEU A 220 6.87 2.73 17.54
N GLY A 221 7.86 2.75 18.44
CA GLY A 221 9.12 3.45 18.18
C GLY A 221 9.84 2.92 16.94
N PRO A 222 10.29 1.64 16.96
CA PRO A 222 10.90 0.98 15.80
C PRO A 222 10.06 1.02 14.53
N PHE A 223 8.73 1.00 14.66
CA PHE A 223 7.83 1.11 13.51
C PHE A 223 7.99 2.43 12.75
N PHE A 224 8.00 3.57 13.45
CA PHE A 224 8.18 4.89 12.84
C PHE A 224 9.64 5.25 12.56
N SER A 225 10.58 4.74 13.36
CA SER A 225 12.00 5.05 13.20
C SER A 225 12.73 4.15 12.22
N SER A 226 12.31 2.91 11.98
CA SER A 226 13.05 1.96 11.14
C SER A 226 12.20 1.38 10.02
N THR A 227 11.06 0.77 10.36
CA THR A 227 10.32 -0.04 9.38
C THR A 227 9.64 0.79 8.30
N LEU A 228 8.85 1.80 8.67
CA LEU A 228 8.15 2.66 7.71
C LEU A 228 9.11 3.37 6.75
N PRO A 229 10.20 4.02 7.24
CA PRO A 229 11.13 4.73 6.36
C PRO A 229 11.88 3.81 5.40
N HIS A 230 12.38 2.65 5.86
CA HIS A 230 13.24 1.79 5.05
C HIS A 230 12.48 0.86 4.12
N LYS A 231 11.29 0.39 4.51
CA LYS A 231 10.57 -0.60 3.71
C LYS A 231 9.72 0.02 2.60
N GLN A 232 9.31 1.29 2.75
CA GLN A 232 8.31 1.91 1.88
C GLN A 232 8.74 3.24 1.26
N HIS A 233 9.95 3.75 1.50
CA HIS A 233 10.32 5.13 1.12
C HIS A 233 9.22 6.14 1.47
N ALA A 234 8.59 5.93 2.63
CA ALA A 234 7.31 6.54 2.96
C ALA A 234 7.36 8.06 2.77
N SER A 235 6.46 8.56 1.94
CA SER A 235 6.22 9.98 1.76
C SER A 235 5.80 10.63 3.07
N PRO A 236 5.97 11.95 3.21
CA PRO A 236 5.44 12.67 4.37
C PRO A 236 3.92 12.45 4.56
N HIS A 237 3.18 12.24 3.48
CA HIS A 237 1.76 11.92 3.53
C HIS A 237 1.49 10.56 4.19
N GLU A 238 2.25 9.52 3.81
CA GLU A 238 2.13 8.17 4.37
C GLU A 238 2.54 8.13 5.85
N LEU A 239 3.63 8.80 6.24
CA LEU A 239 4.03 8.91 7.65
C LEU A 239 2.93 9.56 8.50
N ARG A 240 2.31 10.63 7.98
CA ARG A 240 1.19 11.30 8.65
C ARG A 240 -0.07 10.42 8.68
N ALA A 241 -0.32 9.61 7.65
CA ALA A 241 -1.43 8.67 7.63
C ALA A 241 -1.24 7.56 8.67
N ALA A 242 -0.05 6.96 8.72
CA ALA A 242 0.32 5.99 9.74
C ALA A 242 0.20 6.56 11.16
N LYS A 243 0.68 7.79 11.38
CA LYS A 243 0.51 8.50 12.66
C LYS A 243 -0.95 8.61 13.06
N ARG A 244 -1.85 9.00 12.13
CA ARG A 244 -3.29 9.11 12.41
C ARG A 244 -3.89 7.78 12.84
N VAL A 245 -3.63 6.70 12.09
CA VAL A 245 -4.15 5.37 12.42
C VAL A 245 -3.63 4.87 13.77
N VAL A 246 -2.33 5.05 14.04
CA VAL A 246 -1.73 4.65 15.32
C VAL A 246 -2.29 5.47 16.48
N THR A 247 -2.54 6.76 16.27
CA THR A 247 -3.20 7.63 17.26
C THR A 247 -4.59 7.11 17.58
N ASP A 248 -5.38 6.79 16.56
CA ASP A 248 -6.72 6.23 16.74
C ASP A 248 -6.68 4.88 17.45
N LEU A 249 -5.72 4.02 17.11
CA LEU A 249 -5.53 2.72 17.75
C LEU A 249 -5.18 2.89 19.23
N LEU A 250 -4.19 3.71 19.57
CA LEU A 250 -3.79 3.93 20.97
C LEU A 250 -4.94 4.53 21.78
N ASN A 251 -5.65 5.51 21.24
CA ASN A 251 -6.82 6.09 21.89
C ASN A 251 -7.92 5.04 22.12
N TRP A 252 -8.17 4.18 21.14
CA TRP A 252 -9.13 3.09 21.26
C TRP A 252 -8.70 2.06 22.31
N LEU A 253 -7.43 1.69 22.35
CA LEU A 253 -6.87 0.77 23.35
C LEU A 253 -6.99 1.35 24.77
N VAL A 254 -6.70 2.64 24.95
CA VAL A 254 -6.90 3.34 26.24
C VAL A 254 -8.38 3.33 26.63
N ALA A 255 -9.29 3.66 25.71
CA ALA A 255 -10.73 3.68 25.97
C ALA A 255 -11.29 2.31 26.36
N ASN A 256 -10.68 1.23 25.87
CA ASN A 256 -11.04 -0.15 26.20
C ASN A 256 -10.23 -0.74 27.37
N GLY A 257 -9.41 0.06 28.06
CA GLY A 257 -8.66 -0.35 29.25
C GLY A 257 -7.48 -1.28 28.97
N HIS A 258 -6.99 -1.30 27.73
CA HIS A 258 -5.87 -2.13 27.29
C HIS A 258 -4.50 -1.48 27.50
N VAL A 259 -4.43 -0.14 27.47
CA VAL A 259 -3.19 0.65 27.56
C VAL A 259 -3.40 1.78 28.59
N ASP A 260 -2.35 2.11 29.32
CA ASP A 260 -2.34 3.26 30.23
C ASP A 260 -2.36 4.59 29.46
N ALA A 261 -3.17 5.55 29.92
CA ALA A 261 -3.39 6.81 29.21
C ALA A 261 -2.14 7.71 29.16
N ASP A 262 -1.28 7.64 30.18
CA ASP A 262 -0.06 8.44 30.23
C ASP A 262 1.01 7.81 29.34
N ALA A 263 1.18 6.48 29.40
CA ALA A 263 2.07 5.76 28.50
C ALA A 263 1.72 5.96 27.01
N ALA A 264 0.42 5.95 26.66
CA ALA A 264 -0.04 6.24 25.31
C ALA A 264 0.27 7.68 24.88
N ARG A 265 0.10 8.66 25.78
CA ARG A 265 0.36 10.08 25.48
C ARG A 265 1.84 10.33 25.24
N ASP A 266 2.70 9.84 26.12
CA ASP A 266 4.14 10.03 26.01
C ASP A 266 4.64 9.42 24.70
N ARG A 267 4.16 8.21 24.34
CA ARG A 267 4.52 7.57 23.08
C ARG A 267 4.02 8.36 21.85
N LEU A 268 2.84 8.95 21.91
CA LEU A 268 2.32 9.77 20.81
C LEU A 268 3.11 11.07 20.61
N GLU A 269 3.62 11.66 21.69
CA GLU A 269 4.52 12.81 21.62
C GLU A 269 5.84 12.44 20.94
N ASP A 270 6.45 11.31 21.33
CA ASP A 270 7.67 10.80 20.67
C ASP A 270 7.47 10.51 19.18
N ILE A 271 6.33 9.92 18.82
CA ILE A 271 5.96 9.64 17.42
C ILE A 271 5.76 10.95 16.65
N ASP A 272 5.16 11.96 17.26
CA ASP A 272 4.94 13.27 16.63
C ASP A 272 6.28 13.89 16.22
N ILE A 273 7.19 13.98 17.18
CA ILE A 273 8.55 14.49 16.96
C ILE A 273 9.24 13.70 15.85
N THR A 274 9.20 12.37 15.91
CA THR A 274 9.83 11.48 14.92
C THR A 274 9.26 11.69 13.51
N VAL A 275 7.94 11.77 13.37
CA VAL A 275 7.27 11.94 12.08
C VAL A 275 7.56 13.32 11.49
N ASP A 276 7.53 14.37 12.30
CA ASP A 276 7.80 15.73 11.87
C ASP A 276 9.27 15.90 11.45
N GLU A 277 10.22 15.34 12.22
CA GLU A 277 11.64 15.36 11.86
C GLU A 277 11.91 14.61 10.57
N ARG A 278 11.34 13.40 10.40
CA ARG A 278 11.49 12.63 9.16
C ARG A 278 10.85 13.31 7.96
N ALA A 279 9.68 13.95 8.12
CA ALA A 279 9.05 14.71 7.06
C ALA A 279 9.93 15.88 6.61
N CYS A 280 10.48 16.64 7.57
CA CYS A 280 11.40 17.75 7.27
C CYS A 280 12.68 17.26 6.58
N LEU A 281 13.22 16.11 7.01
CA LEU A 281 14.41 15.52 6.41
C LEU A 281 14.16 15.07 4.98
N LYS A 282 13.00 14.45 4.71
CA LYS A 282 12.62 14.07 3.35
C LYS A 282 12.44 15.28 2.45
N GLU A 283 11.77 16.33 2.93
CA GLU A 283 11.65 17.60 2.19
C GLU A 283 13.04 18.19 1.86
N PHE A 284 13.99 18.12 2.80
CA PHE A 284 15.38 18.55 2.58
C PHE A 284 16.10 17.72 1.51
N VAL A 285 15.99 16.39 1.55
CA VAL A 285 16.60 15.50 0.54
C VAL A 285 15.97 15.73 -0.83
N ASP A 286 14.64 15.81 -0.89
CA ASP A 286 13.89 16.03 -2.14
C ASP A 286 14.10 17.45 -2.72
N ALA A 287 14.64 18.40 -1.94
CA ALA A 287 14.93 19.74 -2.41
C ALA A 287 16.13 19.82 -3.38
N PHE A 288 17.00 18.80 -3.41
CA PHE A 288 18.12 18.73 -4.35
C PHE A 288 17.63 18.29 -5.73
N GLY A 289 17.80 19.14 -6.74
CA GLY A 289 17.50 18.82 -8.14
C GLY A 289 18.76 18.65 -8.99
N ASP A 290 18.57 18.38 -10.28
CA ASP A 290 19.67 18.19 -11.25
C ASP A 290 20.67 19.37 -11.29
N ASP A 291 20.20 20.59 -11.04
CA ASP A 291 21.05 21.79 -11.03
C ASP A 291 21.94 21.89 -9.77
N ASP A 292 21.62 21.15 -8.71
CA ASP A 292 22.37 21.11 -7.45
C ASP A 292 23.44 20.01 -7.43
N LEU A 293 23.32 19.03 -8.33
CA LEU A 293 24.17 17.85 -8.41
C LEU A 293 25.08 17.91 -9.65
N VAL A 294 26.29 17.37 -9.55
CA VAL A 294 27.22 17.26 -10.68
C VAL A 294 27.39 15.82 -11.10
N PRO A 295 27.49 15.50 -12.41
CA PRO A 295 27.80 14.15 -12.82
C PRO A 295 29.19 13.75 -12.33
N TRP A 296 29.42 12.45 -12.14
CA TRP A 296 30.73 11.92 -11.79
C TRP A 296 31.81 12.40 -12.78
N PRO A 297 32.81 13.18 -12.32
CA PRO A 297 33.86 13.68 -13.19
C PRO A 297 34.87 12.57 -13.53
N ASP A 298 35.70 12.81 -14.54
CA ASP A 298 36.86 11.96 -14.85
C ASP A 298 37.73 11.80 -13.59
N ARG A 299 38.01 10.55 -13.21
CA ARG A 299 38.81 10.19 -12.02
C ARG A 299 40.17 10.89 -11.97
N SER A 300 40.78 11.20 -13.12
CA SER A 300 42.05 11.93 -13.19
C SER A 300 41.97 13.38 -12.66
N ARG A 301 40.76 13.92 -12.50
CA ARG A 301 40.50 15.29 -12.01
C ARG A 301 40.00 15.34 -10.57
N VAL A 302 39.72 14.19 -9.97
CA VAL A 302 39.22 14.07 -8.60
C VAL A 302 40.39 14.14 -7.64
N GLU A 303 40.36 15.12 -6.73
CA GLU A 303 41.35 15.26 -5.66
C GLU A 303 40.98 14.36 -4.47
N GLU A 304 39.71 14.41 -4.08
CA GLU A 304 39.11 13.64 -2.99
C GLU A 304 37.67 13.28 -3.37
N SER A 305 37.15 12.16 -2.86
CA SER A 305 35.77 11.75 -3.10
C SER A 305 35.22 10.93 -1.94
N VAL A 306 33.92 11.08 -1.73
CA VAL A 306 33.09 10.23 -0.89
C VAL A 306 32.01 9.63 -1.77
N ASP A 307 31.79 8.32 -1.66
CA ASP A 307 30.85 7.57 -2.50
C ASP A 307 29.88 6.78 -1.63
N CYS A 308 28.60 7.14 -1.69
CA CYS A 308 27.49 6.52 -0.96
C CYS A 308 27.79 6.32 0.53
N GLN A 309 28.21 7.38 1.23
CA GLN A 309 28.48 7.33 2.67
C GLN A 309 27.50 8.19 3.46
N TYR A 310 27.16 7.75 4.66
CA TYR A 310 26.43 8.56 5.62
C TYR A 310 27.36 9.57 6.26
N LEU A 311 27.12 10.85 6.04
CA LEU A 311 27.83 11.94 6.69
C LEU A 311 26.88 12.83 7.47
N THR A 312 27.31 13.29 8.63
CA THR A 312 26.52 14.18 9.50
C THR A 312 26.67 15.62 9.07
N ILE A 313 25.57 16.36 8.94
CA ILE A 313 25.60 17.82 8.75
C ILE A 313 26.20 18.45 10.01
N ALA A 314 27.44 18.91 9.92
CA ALA A 314 28.19 19.49 11.02
C ALA A 314 28.00 21.01 11.11
N GLU A 315 27.85 21.68 9.96
CA GLU A 315 27.65 23.12 9.89
C GLU A 315 26.72 23.50 8.74
N VAL A 316 25.82 24.45 9.01
CA VAL A 316 24.91 25.05 8.03
C VAL A 316 25.23 26.53 7.94
N ALA A 317 25.74 26.97 6.78
CA ALA A 317 25.85 28.37 6.43
C ALA A 317 24.80 28.71 5.35
N GLY A 318 24.43 29.99 5.23
CA GLY A 318 23.29 30.40 4.39
C GLY A 318 23.37 30.05 2.89
N ARG A 319 24.52 29.54 2.39
CA ARG A 319 24.71 29.04 1.01
C ARG A 319 25.65 27.83 0.93
N SER A 320 25.93 27.16 2.04
CA SER A 320 26.81 25.99 2.03
C SER A 320 26.59 25.09 3.23
N LEU A 321 26.83 23.80 3.02
CA LEU A 321 26.79 22.77 4.06
C LEU A 321 28.19 22.20 4.27
N THR A 322 28.53 21.85 5.51
CA THR A 322 29.73 21.09 5.84
C THR A 322 29.30 19.80 6.51
N PHE A 323 29.81 18.68 5.99
CA PHE A 323 29.53 17.35 6.51
C PHE A 323 30.78 16.75 7.18
N LYS A 324 30.55 15.90 8.17
CA LYS A 324 31.60 15.14 8.86
C LYS A 324 31.17 13.69 9.02
N ASP A 325 32.12 12.78 8.87
CA ASP A 325 31.92 11.39 9.29
C ASP A 325 32.04 11.32 10.82
N HIS A 326 30.97 10.92 11.51
CA HIS A 326 30.95 10.78 12.98
C HIS A 326 31.00 9.31 13.43
N ASP A 327 31.03 8.36 12.48
CA ASP A 327 30.97 6.94 12.76
C ASP A 327 32.38 6.31 12.74
N GLY A 328 33.11 6.43 13.86
CA GLY A 328 34.12 5.42 14.23
C GLY A 328 35.60 5.81 14.19
N TYR A 329 35.97 7.09 14.14
CA TYR A 329 37.37 7.53 14.26
C TYR A 329 37.54 8.58 15.39
N ASP A 330 38.77 8.70 15.93
CA ASP A 330 39.14 9.80 16.85
C ASP A 330 38.69 11.15 16.25
N GLU A 331 38.09 12.03 17.06
CA GLU A 331 37.49 13.31 16.64
C GLU A 331 38.42 14.20 15.80
N ASP A 332 39.73 13.97 15.91
CA ASP A 332 40.79 14.74 15.27
C ASP A 332 41.10 14.34 13.80
N ASP A 333 40.62 13.18 13.31
CA ASP A 333 40.96 12.65 11.97
C ASP A 333 39.74 12.34 11.06
N CYS A 334 38.54 12.80 11.45
CA CYS A 334 37.32 12.59 10.67
C CYS A 334 37.35 13.33 9.32
N PRO A 335 37.09 12.64 8.19
CA PRO A 335 37.01 13.29 6.89
C PRO A 335 35.91 14.37 6.88
N VAL A 336 36.30 15.59 6.50
CA VAL A 336 35.41 16.75 6.39
C VAL A 336 35.07 16.99 4.93
N VAL A 337 33.79 16.90 4.59
CA VAL A 337 33.27 17.21 3.26
C VAL A 337 32.63 18.59 3.31
N GLY A 338 33.35 19.60 2.85
CA GLY A 338 32.81 20.96 2.75
C GLY A 338 33.86 22.06 2.82
N PRO A 339 33.42 23.33 2.72
CA PRO A 339 32.04 23.75 2.51
C PRO A 339 31.55 23.38 1.10
N VAL A 340 30.38 22.75 1.03
CA VAL A 340 29.72 22.37 -0.22
C VAL A 340 28.68 23.44 -0.57
N PRO A 341 28.78 24.14 -1.71
CA PRO A 341 27.82 25.17 -2.07
C PRO A 341 26.44 24.55 -2.31
N VAL A 342 25.40 25.18 -1.76
CA VAL A 342 23.99 24.83 -1.98
C VAL A 342 23.15 26.09 -2.17
N ARG A 343 21.94 25.92 -2.69
CA ARG A 343 20.94 27.00 -2.76
C ARG A 343 20.53 27.45 -1.34
N PRO A 344 20.22 28.75 -1.11
CA PRO A 344 19.76 29.24 0.18
C PRO A 344 18.54 28.51 0.72
N GLU A 345 17.63 28.07 -0.16
CA GLU A 345 16.42 27.36 0.19
C GLU A 345 16.72 25.99 0.79
N ILE A 346 17.72 25.29 0.25
CA ILE A 346 18.23 24.01 0.78
C ILE A 346 18.93 24.23 2.12
N ALA A 347 19.80 25.24 2.21
CA ALA A 347 20.50 25.58 3.45
C ALA A 347 19.52 25.95 4.58
N ALA A 348 18.40 26.60 4.27
CA ALA A 348 17.39 26.97 5.25
C ALA A 348 16.62 25.77 5.82
N GLN A 349 16.57 24.65 5.10
CA GLN A 349 15.91 23.41 5.54
C GLN A 349 16.86 22.48 6.30
N ALA A 350 18.17 22.62 6.09
CA ALA A 350 19.18 21.78 6.71
C ALA A 350 19.22 21.94 8.25
N ARG A 351 19.33 20.83 8.96
CA ARG A 351 19.56 20.81 10.42
C ARG A 351 20.87 20.11 10.72
N THR A 352 21.65 20.67 11.65
CA THR A 352 22.86 20.03 12.14
C THR A 352 22.53 18.75 12.89
N GLY A 353 23.33 17.71 12.74
CA GLY A 353 23.11 16.40 13.37
C GLY A 353 22.49 15.36 12.44
N TRP A 354 21.73 15.79 11.42
CA TRP A 354 21.18 14.88 10.42
C TRP A 354 22.28 14.13 9.68
N ARG A 355 22.09 12.82 9.54
CA ARG A 355 22.97 11.91 8.81
C ARG A 355 22.45 11.76 7.40
N ILE A 356 23.22 12.18 6.41
CA ILE A 356 22.81 12.17 5.00
C ILE A 356 23.64 11.15 4.24
N LEU A 357 22.98 10.22 3.55
CA LEU A 357 23.61 9.34 2.59
C LEU A 357 23.85 10.11 1.29
N LEU A 358 25.11 10.37 0.98
CA LEU A 358 25.48 11.18 -0.17
C LEU A 358 26.78 10.73 -0.83
N SER A 359 26.97 11.22 -2.05
CA SER A 359 28.22 11.14 -2.80
C SER A 359 28.71 12.55 -3.11
N ALA A 360 30.00 12.81 -2.91
CA ALA A 360 30.60 14.11 -3.14
C ALA A 360 32.01 14.00 -3.69
N VAL A 361 32.42 14.96 -4.51
CA VAL A 361 33.75 15.02 -5.11
C VAL A 361 34.38 16.39 -4.92
N LYS A 362 35.69 16.40 -4.73
CA LYS A 362 36.51 17.61 -4.69
C LYS A 362 37.29 17.74 -5.98
N VAL A 363 37.07 18.85 -6.70
CA VAL A 363 37.74 19.16 -7.96
C VAL A 363 38.21 20.61 -7.91
N ARG A 364 39.50 20.85 -8.18
CA ARG A 364 40.13 22.18 -8.11
C ARG A 364 39.92 22.85 -6.75
N GLY A 365 40.07 22.07 -5.67
CA GLY A 365 39.88 22.54 -4.30
C GLY A 365 38.44 22.83 -3.88
N GLN A 366 37.44 22.53 -4.71
CA GLN A 366 36.02 22.78 -4.39
C GLN A 366 35.22 21.48 -4.32
N TRP A 367 34.47 21.32 -3.23
CA TRP A 367 33.51 20.24 -3.08
C TRP A 367 32.23 20.49 -3.88
N ARG A 368 31.67 19.42 -4.46
CA ARG A 368 30.38 19.36 -5.13
C ARG A 368 29.68 18.05 -4.79
N LEU A 369 28.36 18.09 -4.64
CA LEU A 369 27.54 16.90 -4.49
C LEU A 369 27.36 16.24 -5.85
N VAL A 370 27.50 14.93 -5.88
CA VAL A 370 27.16 14.10 -7.03
C VAL A 370 25.77 13.50 -6.85
N GLU A 371 25.45 13.11 -5.63
CA GLU A 371 24.21 12.43 -5.31
C GLU A 371 23.84 12.71 -3.84
N VAL A 372 22.55 12.86 -3.58
CA VAL A 372 21.97 12.86 -2.23
C VAL A 372 20.83 11.86 -2.26
N VAL A 373 20.96 10.78 -1.49
CA VAL A 373 20.10 9.59 -1.63
C VAL A 373 19.01 9.58 -0.57
N SER A 374 19.39 9.73 0.69
CA SER A 374 18.49 9.62 1.85
C SER A 374 19.13 10.25 3.08
N GLY A 375 18.42 10.24 4.21
CA GLY A 375 19.01 10.58 5.48
C GLY A 375 18.31 9.94 6.67
N ASP A 376 18.91 10.10 7.84
CA ASP A 376 18.37 9.76 9.16
C ASP A 376 18.48 10.97 10.11
N PRO A 377 17.43 11.30 10.90
CA PRO A 377 17.44 12.44 11.82
C PRO A 377 18.51 12.36 12.92
#